data_AF-A0A1Q3SM36-F1
#
_entry.id   AF-A0A1Q3SM36-F1
#
_cell.length_a   1.000
_cell.length_b   1.000
_cell.length_c   1.000
_cell.angle_alpha   90.00
_cell.angle_beta   90.00
_cell.angle_gamma   90.00
#
_symmetry.space_group_name_H-M   'P 1'
#
loop_
_entity.id
_entity.type
_entity.pdbx_description
1 polymer ?
#
loop_
_entity_poly.entity_id
_entity_poly.type
_entity_poly.pdbx_seq_one_letter_code
_entity_poly.pdbx_strand_id
1 'polypeptide(L)'
;MNKLQQLIYNEGERLIPYISHDEAELIRHRSSYVFFHNIITSDLEINGIKEMLSIVDLGFGCGYGCSILANLPNSQITGVDISPECEIFANQYYSCKNVNYVIDDLANFIPSMTSYDYVVSRGVLEHISEGLSYISKIKFNRRVMIDVPYNELPGNEHHVLVGITEKCFAEFENCEIFYEDLEGCIYSANQKPQKPNMIMIVISDPSLPKVASILNFPIPAVYDKQLEILGNKQLREHYYQTPIKLLTSIEKLIRETDVVLDIGCGIKPMNYFNPKLHIMADPCKEYINILTFQHAGDKSKLILLQNALSILKEMADNSIDSIFLLDVIEHIDKEEGFKIIAECERVAREQIIIFTPLGFMPQHIDKDGIDAWGLNGGTFQQHISGWTPADFDSAWSMHICKEFHHADANGNALPTPFGAFFAIRNFEQKSIIKPKKISDLRIPFFSAYETHKYYHENLSLRTHHQSLQAEIQQLQFNICQLRLRGNEYEKLAQNLQTAYTDLLNTRSLRLIRFIKKCLGLQRRNQEMAL
;
A
#
# COMPACT_ATOMS: atom_id res chain seq x y z
N MET A 1 -1.90 -4.88 -2.46
CA MET A 1 -1.64 -3.54 -1.90
C MET A 1 -2.94 -2.82 -1.62
N ASN A 2 -3.17 -2.40 -0.38
CA ASN A 2 -4.25 -1.49 0.02
C ASN A 2 -3.98 -0.07 -0.49
N LYS A 3 -4.93 0.87 -0.33
CA LYS A 3 -4.76 2.26 -0.82
C LYS A 3 -3.53 2.96 -0.23
N LEU A 4 -3.24 2.77 1.06
CA LEU A 4 -2.07 3.36 1.72
C LEU A 4 -0.75 2.73 1.25
N GLN A 5 -0.76 1.42 0.96
CA GLN A 5 0.36 0.68 0.39
C GLN A 5 0.60 1.10 -1.07
N GLN A 6 -0.44 1.39 -1.84
CA GLN A 6 -0.30 1.96 -3.18
C GLN A 6 0.24 3.39 -3.14
N LEU A 7 -0.13 4.16 -2.10
CA LEU A 7 0.37 5.52 -1.89
C LEU A 7 1.85 5.55 -1.49
N ILE A 8 2.30 4.62 -0.64
CA ILE A 8 3.72 4.53 -0.22
C ILE A 8 4.59 3.73 -1.21
N TYR A 9 3.99 2.96 -2.12
CA TYR A 9 4.71 2.24 -3.16
C TYR A 9 5.19 3.19 -4.25
N ASN A 10 6.44 3.62 -4.12
CA ASN A 10 7.10 4.51 -5.06
C ASN A 10 7.80 3.72 -6.18
N GLU A 11 7.03 2.99 -7.00
CA GLU A 11 7.52 2.21 -8.15
C GLU A 11 8.67 1.21 -7.88
N GLY A 12 8.81 0.76 -6.62
CA GLY A 12 9.86 -0.17 -6.22
C GLY A 12 11.04 0.48 -5.50
N GLU A 13 11.08 1.81 -5.32
CA GLU A 13 12.14 2.45 -4.52
C GLU A 13 11.99 2.13 -3.01
N ARG A 14 10.75 2.03 -2.52
CA ARG A 14 10.48 1.83 -1.09
C ARG A 14 10.17 0.39 -0.75
N LEU A 15 10.90 -0.11 0.25
CA LEU A 15 10.65 -1.41 0.83
C LEU A 15 9.45 -1.38 1.79
N ILE A 16 8.36 -2.03 1.38
CA ILE A 16 7.17 -2.34 2.17
C ILE A 16 7.27 -3.82 2.49
N PRO A 17 7.51 -4.19 3.76
CA PRO A 17 7.72 -5.58 4.15
C PRO A 17 6.63 -6.50 3.61
N TYR A 18 7.03 -7.56 2.91
CA TYR A 18 6.17 -8.60 2.31
C TYR A 18 5.30 -8.17 1.12
N ILE A 19 5.55 -7.00 0.52
CA ILE A 19 4.68 -6.48 -0.55
C ILE A 19 5.45 -5.92 -1.75
N SER A 20 6.50 -5.13 -1.56
CA SER A 20 7.21 -4.50 -2.70
C SER A 20 8.49 -5.19 -3.13
N HIS A 21 9.09 -6.05 -2.30
CA HIS A 21 10.39 -6.69 -2.56
C HIS A 21 10.42 -8.15 -2.11
N ASP A 22 11.40 -8.90 -2.60
CA ASP A 22 11.62 -10.29 -2.21
C ASP A 22 12.03 -10.42 -0.73
N GLU A 23 11.91 -11.62 -0.18
CA GLU A 23 12.22 -11.89 1.22
C GLU A 23 13.70 -11.60 1.56
N ALA A 24 14.60 -11.75 0.58
CA ALA A 24 16.03 -11.53 0.76
C ALA A 24 16.36 -10.05 1.01
N GLU A 25 15.67 -9.13 0.33
CA GLU A 25 15.87 -7.69 0.56
C GLU A 25 15.42 -7.24 1.94
N LEU A 26 14.29 -7.76 2.42
CA LEU A 26 13.84 -7.50 3.78
C LEU A 26 14.84 -8.05 4.81
N ILE A 27 15.46 -9.21 4.57
CA ILE A 27 16.50 -9.77 5.44
C ILE A 27 17.71 -8.85 5.52
N ARG A 28 18.18 -8.29 4.39
CA ARG A 28 19.27 -7.30 4.38
C ARG A 28 18.90 -6.04 5.19
N HIS A 29 17.71 -5.50 4.92
CA HIS A 29 17.19 -4.35 5.64
C HIS A 29 17.15 -4.57 7.15
N ARG A 30 16.65 -5.72 7.59
CA ARG A 30 16.63 -6.10 9.01
C ARG A 30 18.04 -6.26 9.57
N SER A 31 18.95 -6.89 8.83
CA SER A 31 20.31 -7.17 9.27
C SER A 31 21.08 -5.88 9.57
N SER A 32 20.97 -4.83 8.73
CA SER A 32 21.53 -3.49 9.02
C SER A 32 20.99 -2.91 10.34
N TYR A 33 19.66 -2.87 10.54
CA TYR A 33 19.09 -2.28 11.75
C TYR A 33 19.41 -3.07 13.02
N VAL A 34 19.45 -4.40 12.94
CA VAL A 34 19.87 -5.24 14.07
C VAL A 34 21.35 -5.06 14.37
N PHE A 35 22.19 -4.84 13.36
CA PHE A 35 23.59 -4.47 13.57
C PHE A 35 23.72 -3.13 14.31
N PHE A 36 22.99 -2.10 13.91
CA PHE A 36 22.96 -0.81 14.62
C PHE A 36 22.47 -0.98 16.06
N HIS A 37 21.38 -1.73 16.26
CA HIS A 37 20.85 -2.07 17.59
C HIS A 37 21.91 -2.76 18.46
N ASN A 38 22.65 -3.72 17.92
CA ASN A 38 23.66 -4.48 18.67
C ASN A 38 24.88 -3.64 19.04
N ILE A 39 25.29 -2.69 18.19
CA ILE A 39 26.33 -1.70 18.54
C ILE A 39 25.87 -0.88 19.74
N ILE A 40 24.66 -0.31 19.68
CA ILE A 40 24.13 0.53 20.75
C ILE A 40 23.98 -0.29 22.05
N THR A 41 23.49 -1.52 21.95
CA THR A 41 23.37 -2.43 23.10
C THR A 41 24.72 -2.67 23.77
N SER A 42 25.75 -2.97 22.97
CA SER A 42 27.11 -3.20 23.46
C SER A 42 27.69 -1.96 24.16
N ASP A 43 27.45 -0.76 23.61
CA ASP A 43 27.87 0.50 24.24
C ASP A 43 27.19 0.72 25.60
N LEU A 44 25.93 0.31 25.75
CA LEU A 44 25.19 0.42 27.00
C LEU A 44 25.62 -0.60 28.03
N GLU A 45 25.98 -1.82 27.61
CA GLU A 45 26.55 -2.83 28.49
C GLU A 45 27.91 -2.39 29.06
N ILE A 46 28.72 -1.70 28.25
CA ILE A 46 30.04 -1.21 28.66
C ILE A 46 29.94 0.01 29.59
N ASN A 47 29.08 0.98 29.26
CA ASN A 47 29.03 2.28 29.95
C ASN A 47 27.93 2.40 31.02
N GLY A 48 26.99 1.46 31.05
CA GLY A 48 25.79 1.48 31.88
C GLY A 48 24.69 2.43 31.35
N ILE A 49 23.43 2.09 31.63
CA ILE A 49 22.26 2.92 31.27
C ILE A 49 22.04 3.94 32.39
N LYS A 50 22.29 5.23 32.11
CA LYS A 50 22.16 6.30 33.11
C LYS A 50 21.12 7.37 32.75
N GLU A 51 20.96 7.65 31.45
CA GLU A 51 20.11 8.74 30.94
C GLU A 51 19.31 8.25 29.73
N MET A 52 18.27 8.99 29.36
CA MET A 52 17.42 8.67 28.20
C MET A 52 18.21 8.91 26.92
N LEU A 53 18.32 7.88 26.09
CA LEU A 53 19.10 7.91 24.85
C LEU A 53 18.28 8.53 23.72
N SER A 54 18.87 9.48 23.02
CA SER A 54 18.29 10.08 21.83
C SER A 54 18.84 9.40 20.58
N ILE A 55 17.97 8.84 19.75
CA ILE A 55 18.32 8.16 18.50
C ILE A 55 17.55 8.81 17.35
N VAL A 56 18.21 9.10 16.24
CA VAL A 56 17.52 9.56 15.02
C VAL A 56 17.77 8.60 13.86
N ASP A 57 16.71 8.25 13.15
CA ASP A 57 16.72 7.47 11.92
C ASP A 57 16.44 8.40 10.73
N LEU A 58 17.46 8.63 9.91
CA LEU A 58 17.40 9.53 8.75
C LEU A 58 16.97 8.71 7.52
N GLY A 59 15.69 8.83 7.17
CA GLY A 59 15.00 8.08 6.12
C GLY A 59 14.32 6.82 6.65
N PHE A 60 13.41 6.98 7.62
CA PHE A 60 12.77 5.83 8.29
C PHE A 60 11.85 4.99 7.39
N GLY A 61 11.43 5.52 6.23
CA GLY A 61 10.59 4.83 5.26
C GLY A 61 9.32 4.26 5.89
N CYS A 62 9.18 2.93 5.87
CA CYS A 62 8.00 2.27 6.44
C CYS A 62 7.97 2.23 7.99
N GLY A 63 9.07 2.55 8.68
CA GLY A 63 9.14 2.63 10.15
C GLY A 63 9.56 1.35 10.90
N TYR A 64 9.84 0.24 10.20
CA TYR A 64 10.29 -1.00 10.87
C TYR A 64 11.67 -0.85 11.53
N GLY A 65 12.57 -0.04 10.96
CA GLY A 65 13.88 0.28 11.54
C GLY A 65 13.75 0.99 12.88
N CYS A 66 12.95 2.06 12.92
CA CYS A 66 12.54 2.73 14.16
C CYS A 66 11.94 1.76 15.18
N SER A 67 11.09 0.82 14.76
CA SER A 67 10.49 -0.19 15.65
C SER A 67 11.52 -1.16 16.25
N ILE A 68 12.54 -1.57 15.48
CA ILE A 68 13.66 -2.38 15.99
C ILE A 68 14.43 -1.58 17.04
N LEU A 69 14.78 -0.32 16.75
CA LEU A 69 15.53 0.56 17.65
C LEU A 69 14.74 0.92 18.91
N ALA A 70 13.41 0.98 18.83
CA ALA A 70 12.52 1.25 19.96
C ALA A 70 12.65 0.23 21.11
N ASN A 71 13.18 -0.96 20.84
CA ASN A 71 13.46 -1.98 21.87
C ASN A 71 14.65 -1.66 22.77
N LEU A 72 15.49 -0.70 22.38
CA LEU A 72 16.64 -0.29 23.19
C LEU A 72 16.14 0.33 24.51
N PRO A 73 16.70 -0.07 25.66
CA PRO A 73 16.21 0.38 26.95
C PRO A 73 16.44 1.89 27.13
N ASN A 74 15.44 2.57 27.69
CA ASN A 74 15.47 4.00 27.98
C ASN A 74 15.85 4.86 26.76
N SER A 75 15.25 4.57 25.60
CA SER A 75 15.51 5.27 24.35
C SER A 75 14.31 6.09 23.88
N GLN A 76 14.59 7.18 23.16
CA GLN A 76 13.63 7.99 22.40
C GLN A 76 14.14 8.08 20.96
N ILE A 77 13.31 7.65 20.02
CA ILE A 77 13.63 7.57 18.60
C ILE A 77 12.89 8.69 17.87
N THR A 78 13.60 9.39 16.98
CA THR A 78 13.02 10.31 15.99
C THR A 78 13.26 9.71 14.60
N GLY A 79 12.20 9.34 13.88
CA GLY A 79 12.32 9.00 12.46
C GLY A 79 12.08 10.24 11.62
N VAL A 80 12.98 10.57 10.69
CA VAL A 80 12.78 11.68 9.72
C VAL A 80 12.67 11.12 8.30
N ASP A 81 11.66 11.53 7.54
CA ASP A 81 11.47 11.14 6.14
C ASP A 81 10.81 12.28 5.36
N ILE A 82 11.04 12.37 4.05
CA ILE A 82 10.48 13.45 3.22
C ILE A 82 8.99 13.21 2.89
N SER A 83 8.51 11.95 2.96
CA SER A 83 7.19 11.57 2.45
C SER A 83 6.13 11.50 3.55
N PRO A 84 5.03 12.28 3.46
CA PRO A 84 3.92 12.18 4.40
C PRO A 84 3.28 10.79 4.50
N GLU A 85 3.31 10.02 3.40
CA GLU A 85 2.79 8.66 3.33
C GLU A 85 3.55 7.70 4.25
N CYS A 86 4.86 7.93 4.43
CA CYS A 86 5.72 7.18 5.35
C CYS A 86 5.26 7.36 6.79
N GLU A 87 4.97 8.59 7.22
CA GLU A 87 4.47 8.87 8.57
C GLU A 87 3.13 8.18 8.83
N ILE A 88 2.18 8.27 7.89
CA ILE A 88 0.85 7.64 8.04
C ILE A 88 1.00 6.12 8.16
N PHE A 89 1.82 5.52 7.30
CA PHE A 89 2.07 4.08 7.32
C PHE A 89 2.79 3.64 8.61
N ALA A 90 3.85 4.33 8.99
CA ALA A 90 4.64 3.99 10.17
C ALA A 90 3.81 4.17 11.46
N ASN A 91 3.01 5.22 11.59
CA ASN A 91 2.10 5.40 12.72
C ASN A 91 1.00 4.33 12.79
N GLN A 92 0.58 3.76 11.65
CA GLN A 92 -0.44 2.72 11.63
C GLN A 92 0.13 1.32 11.93
N TYR A 93 1.31 0.99 11.40
CA TYR A 93 1.85 -0.37 11.43
C TYR A 93 3.06 -0.58 12.35
N TYR A 94 3.78 0.49 12.70
CA TYR A 94 5.00 0.49 13.51
C TYR A 94 4.95 1.57 14.60
N SER A 95 3.78 1.73 15.23
CA SER A 95 3.59 2.66 16.33
C SER A 95 4.27 2.15 17.59
N CYS A 96 5.19 2.93 18.14
CA CYS A 96 5.82 2.67 19.43
C CYS A 96 5.74 3.93 20.30
N LYS A 97 5.55 3.77 21.62
CA LYS A 97 5.41 4.89 22.57
C LYS A 97 6.58 5.88 22.57
N ASN A 98 7.77 5.40 22.26
CA ASN A 98 9.03 6.12 22.29
C ASN A 98 9.56 6.44 20.89
N VAL A 99 8.71 6.41 19.86
CA VAL A 99 9.07 6.81 18.50
C VAL A 99 8.23 8.02 18.09
N ASN A 100 8.89 9.04 17.53
CA ASN A 100 8.25 10.18 16.90
C ASN A 100 8.65 10.24 15.44
N TYR A 101 7.67 10.19 14.53
CA TYR A 101 7.90 10.35 13.10
C TYR A 101 7.75 11.82 12.70
N VAL A 102 8.68 12.32 11.90
CA VAL A 102 8.78 13.72 11.49
C VAL A 102 8.92 13.78 9.97
N ILE A 103 8.11 14.61 9.34
CA ILE A 103 8.21 14.87 7.90
C ILE A 103 9.12 16.08 7.67
N ASP A 104 10.30 15.84 7.11
CA ASP A 104 11.27 16.89 6.76
C ASP A 104 12.22 16.42 5.65
N ASP A 105 12.77 17.37 4.91
CA ASP A 105 13.80 17.14 3.90
C ASP A 105 15.16 17.05 4.60
N LEU A 106 15.84 15.90 4.48
CA LEU A 106 17.14 15.66 5.10
C LEU A 106 18.21 16.67 4.69
N ALA A 107 18.13 17.25 3.49
CA ALA A 107 19.03 18.31 3.04
C ALA A 107 18.93 19.58 3.91
N ASN A 108 17.77 19.81 4.54
CA ASN A 108 17.49 20.93 5.43
C ASN A 108 17.57 20.52 6.91
N PHE A 109 17.11 19.32 7.24
CA PHE A 109 17.10 18.78 8.59
C PHE A 109 18.53 18.55 9.11
N ILE A 110 19.41 17.87 8.37
CA ILE A 110 20.75 17.50 8.87
C ILE A 110 21.57 18.74 9.28
N PRO A 111 21.64 19.85 8.51
CA PRO A 111 22.34 21.05 8.96
C PRO A 111 21.74 21.69 10.22
N SER A 112 20.42 21.61 10.39
CA SER A 112 19.67 22.30 11.45
C SER A 112 19.38 21.44 12.68
N MET A 113 19.62 20.12 12.62
CA MET A 113 19.30 19.17 13.68
C MET A 113 20.00 19.52 15.01
N THR A 114 19.39 19.10 16.11
CA THR A 114 20.06 19.01 17.41
C THR A 114 21.01 17.82 17.45
N SER A 115 21.89 17.76 18.45
CA SER A 115 22.72 16.56 18.66
C SER A 115 21.86 15.39 19.13
N TYR A 116 22.11 14.20 18.60
CA TYR A 116 21.55 12.93 19.07
C TYR A 116 22.66 12.04 19.62
N ASP A 117 22.36 11.11 20.52
CA ASP A 117 23.38 10.16 20.99
C ASP A 117 23.81 9.24 19.86
N TYR A 118 22.83 8.70 19.14
CA TYR A 118 23.06 7.85 17.98
C TYR A 118 22.31 8.35 16.76
N VAL A 119 22.96 8.30 15.61
CA VAL A 119 22.37 8.63 14.31
C VAL A 119 22.47 7.40 13.42
N VAL A 120 21.36 6.94 12.86
CA VAL A 120 21.33 5.86 11.88
C VAL A 120 20.76 6.34 10.55
N SER A 121 21.19 5.75 9.44
CA SER A 121 20.59 5.97 8.12
C SER A 121 20.89 4.79 7.22
N ARG A 122 19.87 4.22 6.60
CA ARG A 122 20.01 3.01 5.80
C ARG A 122 19.56 3.20 4.36
N GLY A 123 20.49 3.22 3.42
CA GLY A 123 20.18 3.32 1.99
C GLY A 123 19.34 4.56 1.64
N VAL A 124 19.79 5.73 2.08
CA VAL A 124 19.07 7.01 1.94
C VAL A 124 19.94 8.06 1.28
N LEU A 125 21.22 8.17 1.66
CA LEU A 125 22.08 9.26 1.21
C LEU A 125 22.43 9.17 -0.28
N GLU A 126 22.34 7.99 -0.90
CA GLU A 126 22.53 7.78 -2.34
C GLU A 126 21.43 8.42 -3.19
N HIS A 127 20.25 8.66 -2.60
CA HIS A 127 19.11 9.33 -3.24
C HIS A 127 19.21 10.86 -3.17
N ILE A 128 20.11 11.41 -2.34
CA ILE A 128 20.24 12.84 -2.09
C ILE A 128 21.42 13.38 -2.91
N SER A 129 21.20 14.46 -3.66
CA SER A 129 22.29 15.18 -4.32
C SER A 129 23.31 15.67 -3.31
N GLU A 130 24.59 15.34 -3.50
CA GLU A 130 25.66 15.59 -2.51
C GLU A 130 25.42 14.93 -1.14
N GLY A 131 24.62 13.86 -1.09
CA GLY A 131 24.22 13.13 0.12
C GLY A 131 25.36 12.80 1.08
N LEU A 132 26.48 12.29 0.56
CA LEU A 132 27.66 11.95 1.37
C LEU A 132 28.30 13.17 2.04
N SER A 133 28.15 14.37 1.47
CA SER A 133 28.69 15.60 2.07
C SER A 133 27.97 15.97 3.38
N TYR A 134 26.71 15.54 3.56
CA TYR A 134 25.93 15.82 4.76
C TYR A 134 26.42 15.05 5.99
N ILE A 135 27.17 13.96 5.81
CA ILE A 135 27.75 13.19 6.92
C ILE A 135 28.61 14.09 7.83
N SER A 136 29.36 15.03 7.23
CA SER A 136 30.19 16.01 7.96
C SER A 136 29.39 17.01 8.80
N LYS A 137 28.07 17.13 8.57
CA LYS A 137 27.17 18.08 9.24
C LYS A 137 26.31 17.40 10.30
N ILE A 138 26.33 16.07 10.39
CA ILE A 138 25.57 15.30 11.39
C ILE A 138 26.11 15.63 12.79
N LYS A 139 25.20 16.02 13.69
CA LYS A 139 25.54 16.31 15.09
C LYS A 139 25.19 15.11 15.95
N PHE A 140 26.20 14.54 16.60
CA PHE A 140 26.03 13.35 17.43
C PHE A 140 26.94 13.37 18.67
N ASN A 141 26.57 12.63 19.72
CA ASN A 141 27.35 12.51 20.95
C ASN A 141 28.13 11.18 21.06
N ARG A 142 27.65 10.10 20.41
CA ARG A 142 28.26 8.76 20.53
C ARG A 142 28.66 8.18 19.18
N ARG A 143 27.71 7.81 18.32
CA ARG A 143 28.05 7.23 17.01
C ARG A 143 27.08 7.63 15.90
N VAL A 144 27.60 7.64 14.68
CA VAL A 144 26.85 7.71 13.43
C VAL A 144 27.04 6.38 12.71
N MET A 145 25.97 5.72 12.30
CA MET A 145 25.98 4.45 11.56
C MET A 145 25.19 4.61 10.28
N ILE A 146 25.86 4.55 9.13
CA ILE A 146 25.23 4.80 7.83
C ILE A 146 25.59 3.68 6.88
N ASP A 147 24.65 3.22 6.07
CA ASP A 147 24.95 2.37 4.92
C ASP A 147 24.42 2.94 3.60
N VAL A 148 25.10 2.54 2.53
CA VAL A 148 24.79 2.89 1.13
C VAL A 148 25.22 1.74 0.21
N PRO A 149 24.65 1.62 -1.01
CA PRO A 149 25.05 0.62 -2.00
C PRO A 149 26.55 0.68 -2.32
N TYR A 150 27.20 -0.49 -2.33
CA TYR A 150 28.63 -0.58 -2.59
C TYR A 150 28.92 -0.67 -4.10
N ASN A 151 29.68 0.31 -4.60
CA ASN A 151 30.23 0.34 -5.96
C ASN A 151 29.20 -0.02 -7.06
N GLU A 152 27.98 0.45 -6.89
CA GLU A 152 26.89 0.18 -7.82
C GLU A 152 27.17 0.85 -9.18
N LEU A 153 26.77 0.16 -10.26
CA LEU A 153 26.84 0.71 -11.61
C LEU A 153 25.63 1.62 -11.88
N PRO A 154 25.78 2.65 -12.74
CA PRO A 154 24.63 3.44 -13.19
C PRO A 154 23.55 2.53 -13.81
N GLY A 155 22.30 2.72 -13.40
CA GLY A 155 21.18 1.91 -13.90
C GLY A 155 19.91 1.97 -13.06
N ASN A 156 20.03 2.37 -11.78
CA ASN A 156 18.89 2.68 -10.93
C ASN A 156 18.52 4.17 -11.08
N GLU A 157 17.31 4.46 -11.57
CA GLU A 157 16.85 5.84 -11.81
C GLU A 157 16.65 6.64 -10.50
N HIS A 158 16.55 5.95 -9.36
CA HIS A 158 16.37 6.57 -8.04
C HIS A 158 17.70 6.90 -7.34
N HIS A 159 18.81 6.30 -7.76
CA HIS A 159 20.13 6.54 -7.15
C HIS A 159 20.85 7.66 -7.88
N VAL A 160 20.97 8.81 -7.22
CA VAL A 160 21.64 9.99 -7.78
C VAL A 160 23.16 9.86 -7.58
N LEU A 161 23.61 9.11 -6.57
CA LEU A 161 25.01 8.79 -6.31
C LEU A 161 25.27 7.29 -6.55
N VAL A 162 26.27 6.99 -7.39
CA VAL A 162 26.70 5.61 -7.72
C VAL A 162 28.23 5.49 -7.63
N GLY A 163 28.77 4.27 -7.65
CA GLY A 163 30.21 4.04 -7.55
C GLY A 163 30.81 4.39 -6.18
N ILE A 164 30.00 4.33 -5.11
CA ILE A 164 30.44 4.65 -3.75
C ILE A 164 31.38 3.56 -3.24
N THR A 165 32.57 3.95 -2.81
CA THR A 165 33.62 3.04 -2.32
C THR A 165 34.24 3.59 -1.04
N GLU A 166 35.18 2.86 -0.45
CA GLU A 166 35.92 3.24 0.75
C GLU A 166 36.59 4.62 0.62
N LYS A 167 37.00 4.99 -0.60
CA LYS A 167 37.62 6.28 -0.89
C LYS A 167 36.72 7.47 -0.58
N CYS A 168 35.40 7.31 -0.71
CA CYS A 168 34.43 8.35 -0.41
C CYS A 168 34.36 8.69 1.09
N PHE A 169 34.91 7.82 1.94
CA PHE A 169 34.87 7.98 3.40
C PHE A 169 36.26 8.22 4.02
N ALA A 170 37.31 8.36 3.21
CA ALA A 170 38.69 8.45 3.67
C ALA A 170 39.00 9.71 4.50
N GLU A 171 38.18 10.75 4.37
CA GLU A 171 38.36 12.03 5.08
C GLU A 171 37.71 12.04 6.49
N PHE A 172 36.90 11.03 6.84
CA PHE A 172 36.24 10.98 8.14
C PHE A 172 37.17 10.38 9.21
N GLU A 173 37.46 11.17 10.24
CA GLU A 173 38.19 10.71 11.41
C GLU A 173 37.37 9.70 12.23
N ASN A 174 38.07 8.78 12.90
CA ASN A 174 37.47 7.72 13.72
C ASN A 174 36.35 6.90 13.04
N CYS A 175 36.42 6.78 11.70
CA CYS A 175 35.48 6.02 10.89
C CYS A 175 35.94 4.55 10.74
N GLU A 176 35.03 3.60 10.98
CA GLU A 176 35.19 2.18 10.67
C GLU A 176 34.32 1.79 9.49
N ILE A 177 34.80 0.88 8.64
CA ILE A 177 34.08 0.39 7.45
C ILE A 177 33.69 -1.07 7.65
N PHE A 178 32.45 -1.39 7.29
CA PHE A 178 31.85 -2.71 7.26
C PHE A 178 31.18 -2.96 5.91
N TYR A 179 30.85 -4.22 5.63
CA TYR A 179 30.21 -4.61 4.37
C TYR A 179 29.05 -5.55 4.63
N GLU A 180 27.96 -5.38 3.90
CA GLU A 180 26.87 -6.35 3.83
C GLU A 180 26.99 -7.14 2.52
N ASP A 181 26.75 -8.45 2.52
CA ASP A 181 26.56 -9.22 1.29
C ASP A 181 25.07 -9.33 0.90
N LEU A 182 24.79 -10.01 -0.22
CA LEU A 182 23.42 -10.18 -0.72
C LEU A 182 22.52 -11.05 0.16
N GLU A 183 23.12 -11.87 1.03
CA GLU A 183 22.42 -12.73 1.97
C GLU A 183 22.10 -12.00 3.29
N GLY A 184 22.64 -10.79 3.50
CA GLY A 184 22.47 -9.99 4.72
C GLY A 184 23.54 -10.25 5.78
N CYS A 185 24.62 -10.96 5.46
CA CYS A 185 25.73 -11.14 6.41
C CYS A 185 26.61 -9.88 6.44
N ILE A 186 27.04 -9.48 7.64
CA ILE A 186 27.84 -8.27 7.85
C ILE A 186 29.28 -8.64 8.22
N TYR A 187 30.24 -7.99 7.56
CA TYR A 187 31.66 -8.28 7.65
C TYR A 187 32.46 -7.05 8.08
N SER A 188 33.52 -7.28 8.85
CA SER A 188 34.53 -6.27 9.15
C SER A 188 35.39 -5.95 7.92
N ALA A 189 36.10 -4.82 7.94
CA ALA A 189 37.00 -4.41 6.87
C ALA A 189 38.03 -5.51 6.48
N ASN A 190 38.54 -6.26 7.46
CA ASN A 190 39.53 -7.31 7.26
C ASN A 190 38.95 -8.61 6.68
N GLN A 191 37.63 -8.77 6.69
CA GLN A 191 36.90 -9.95 6.23
C GLN A 191 35.96 -9.62 5.06
N LYS A 192 36.30 -8.59 4.28
CA LYS A 192 35.48 -8.10 3.16
C LYS A 192 34.98 -9.26 2.26
N PRO A 193 33.65 -9.36 2.00
CA PRO A 193 33.10 -10.44 1.19
C PRO A 193 33.50 -10.28 -0.28
N GLN A 194 33.42 -11.37 -1.06
CA GLN A 194 33.76 -11.35 -2.49
C GLN A 194 32.83 -10.44 -3.30
N LYS A 195 31.55 -10.34 -2.90
CA LYS A 195 30.52 -9.52 -3.53
C LYS A 195 29.77 -8.70 -2.47
N PRO A 196 30.34 -7.57 -2.01
CA PRO A 196 29.63 -6.66 -1.13
C PRO A 196 28.44 -6.04 -1.86
N ASN A 197 27.29 -6.02 -1.21
CA ASN A 197 26.08 -5.33 -1.63
C ASN A 197 26.04 -3.90 -1.07
N MET A 198 26.25 -3.76 0.24
CA MET A 198 26.29 -2.46 0.93
C MET A 198 27.67 -2.21 1.51
N ILE A 199 28.05 -0.94 1.61
CA ILE A 199 29.13 -0.45 2.45
C ILE A 199 28.53 0.32 3.61
N MET A 200 28.93 -0.03 4.83
CA MET A 200 28.49 0.65 6.03
C MET A 200 29.67 1.37 6.67
N ILE A 201 29.41 2.55 7.21
CA ILE A 201 30.36 3.30 8.01
C ILE A 201 29.85 3.45 9.44
N VAL A 202 30.78 3.41 10.39
CA VAL A 202 30.53 3.80 11.77
C VAL A 202 31.54 4.86 12.19
N ILE A 203 31.07 6.09 12.38
CA ILE A 203 31.87 7.19 12.93
C ILE A 203 31.58 7.26 14.42
N SER A 204 32.62 7.19 15.24
CA SER A 204 32.45 7.10 16.70
C SER A 204 33.07 8.30 17.41
N ASP A 205 32.54 8.64 18.58
CA ASP A 205 33.26 9.48 19.52
C ASP A 205 34.60 8.81 19.91
N PRO A 206 35.73 9.52 19.95
CA PRO A 206 37.04 8.94 20.27
C PRO A 206 37.14 8.24 21.63
N SER A 207 36.24 8.53 22.57
CA SER A 207 36.20 7.87 23.88
C SER A 207 35.58 6.47 23.85
N LEU A 208 34.86 6.12 22.77
CA LEU A 208 34.21 4.83 22.63
C LEU A 208 35.14 3.79 22.00
N PRO A 209 35.01 2.51 22.38
CA PRO A 209 35.76 1.43 21.76
C PRO A 209 35.39 1.28 20.28
N LYS A 210 36.32 0.74 19.49
CA LYS A 210 36.08 0.41 18.08
C LYS A 210 35.01 -0.69 17.98
N VAL A 211 34.06 -0.56 17.06
CA VAL A 211 32.99 -1.55 16.82
C VAL A 211 33.58 -2.92 16.48
N ALA A 212 34.64 -2.96 15.67
CA ALA A 212 35.35 -4.19 15.34
C ALA A 212 35.98 -4.91 16.55
N SER A 213 36.11 -4.23 17.69
CA SER A 213 36.65 -4.81 18.94
C SER A 213 35.58 -5.29 19.91
N ILE A 214 34.32 -4.88 19.74
CA ILE A 214 33.20 -5.23 20.63
C ILE A 214 32.26 -6.27 20.02
N LEU A 215 32.24 -6.43 18.70
CA LEU A 215 31.42 -7.43 18.00
C LEU A 215 32.29 -8.49 17.30
N ASN A 216 31.74 -9.69 17.16
CA ASN A 216 32.40 -10.81 16.47
C ASN A 216 31.90 -10.89 15.02
N PHE A 217 32.83 -10.84 14.06
CA PHE A 217 32.53 -10.89 12.63
C PHE A 217 33.00 -12.22 11.99
N PRO A 218 32.27 -12.74 10.97
CA PRO A 218 31.08 -12.16 10.36
C PRO A 218 29.82 -12.30 11.22
N ILE A 219 28.95 -11.29 11.15
CA ILE A 219 27.64 -11.31 11.80
C ILE A 219 26.64 -11.96 10.82
N PRO A 220 25.94 -13.02 11.22
CA PRO A 220 24.99 -13.71 10.35
C PRO A 220 23.77 -12.84 10.06
N ALA A 221 23.16 -13.07 8.89
CA ALA A 221 21.91 -12.44 8.49
C ALA A 221 20.76 -12.75 9.46
N VAL A 222 19.84 -11.80 9.61
CA VAL A 222 18.71 -11.90 10.55
C VAL A 222 17.43 -12.31 9.83
N TYR A 223 17.09 -13.59 9.96
CA TYR A 223 15.89 -14.16 9.34
C TYR A 223 14.63 -14.03 10.22
N ASP A 224 14.79 -14.07 11.53
CA ASP A 224 13.66 -13.96 12.45
C ASP A 224 13.19 -12.51 12.62
N LYS A 225 11.92 -12.35 12.98
CA LYS A 225 11.30 -11.04 13.19
C LYS A 225 11.25 -10.66 14.67
N GLN A 226 11.98 -11.33 15.56
CA GLN A 226 11.73 -11.20 16.99
C GLN A 226 11.89 -9.77 17.48
N LEU A 227 12.89 -9.01 17.02
CA LEU A 227 13.07 -7.61 17.40
C LEU A 227 12.03 -6.67 16.76
N GLU A 228 11.65 -6.89 15.49
CA GLU A 228 10.52 -6.19 14.85
C GLU A 228 9.18 -6.46 15.57
N ILE A 229 9.02 -7.68 16.06
CA ILE A 229 7.83 -8.12 16.79
C ILE A 229 7.89 -7.66 18.24
N LEU A 230 9.05 -7.65 18.93
CA LEU A 230 9.20 -7.17 20.31
C LEU A 230 8.88 -5.68 20.40
N GLY A 231 9.28 -4.90 19.38
CA GLY A 231 8.92 -3.48 19.25
C GLY A 231 7.42 -3.28 18.99
N ASN A 232 6.76 -4.27 18.38
CA ASN A 232 5.30 -4.35 18.19
C ASN A 232 4.55 -5.06 19.34
N LYS A 233 5.23 -5.83 20.19
CA LYS A 233 4.64 -6.65 21.26
C LYS A 233 4.30 -5.79 22.47
N GLN A 234 4.97 -4.66 22.61
CA GLN A 234 4.52 -3.60 23.49
C GLN A 234 3.70 -2.61 22.66
N LEU A 235 2.36 -2.72 22.78
CA LEU A 235 1.32 -1.71 22.49
C LEU A 235 0.37 -1.98 21.31
N ARG A 236 -0.34 -3.10 21.35
CA ARG A 236 -1.77 -3.04 21.01
C ARG A 236 -2.68 -3.37 22.19
N GLU A 237 -2.15 -3.32 23.41
CA GLU A 237 -2.97 -3.38 24.61
C GLU A 237 -3.35 -1.97 25.04
N HIS A 238 -4.62 -1.63 24.87
CA HIS A 238 -5.22 -0.38 25.28
C HIS A 238 -6.01 -0.62 26.56
N TYR A 239 -5.57 -0.03 27.66
CA TYR A 239 -6.24 -0.17 28.96
C TYR A 239 -7.22 0.96 29.20
N TYR A 240 -8.45 0.60 29.56
CA TYR A 240 -9.54 1.51 29.86
C TYR A 240 -9.90 1.41 31.34
N GLN A 241 -10.02 2.57 31.98
CA GLN A 241 -10.32 2.67 33.41
C GLN A 241 -11.74 2.25 33.75
N THR A 242 -12.68 2.38 32.83
CA THR A 242 -14.10 2.09 33.07
C THR A 242 -14.73 1.38 31.88
N PRO A 243 -15.79 0.58 32.11
CA PRO A 243 -16.54 -0.09 31.04
C PRO A 243 -17.07 0.88 29.98
N ILE A 244 -17.61 2.03 30.41
CA ILE A 244 -18.15 3.06 29.52
C ILE A 244 -17.06 3.59 28.57
N LYS A 245 -15.85 3.84 29.09
CA LYS A 245 -14.73 4.32 28.25
C LYS A 245 -14.28 3.25 27.25
N LEU A 246 -14.27 1.99 27.66
CA LEU A 246 -13.98 0.87 26.74
C LEU A 246 -15.02 0.84 25.62
N LEU A 247 -16.31 0.69 25.96
CA LEU A 247 -17.40 0.55 24.98
C LEU A 247 -17.47 1.72 24.00
N THR A 248 -17.39 2.96 24.48
CA THR A 248 -17.41 4.16 23.62
C THR A 248 -16.16 4.31 22.74
N SER A 249 -15.04 3.68 23.11
CA SER A 249 -13.85 3.64 22.27
C SER A 249 -13.97 2.56 21.20
N ILE A 250 -14.52 1.41 21.55
CA ILE A 250 -14.76 0.29 20.63
C ILE A 250 -15.73 0.68 19.52
N GLU A 251 -16.79 1.41 19.84
CA GLU A 251 -17.75 1.92 18.85
C GLU A 251 -17.07 2.72 17.73
N LYS A 252 -16.00 3.47 18.05
CA LYS A 252 -15.22 4.25 17.07
C LYS A 252 -14.25 3.41 16.24
N LEU A 253 -13.91 2.21 16.70
CA LEU A 253 -12.95 1.31 16.05
C LEU A 253 -13.64 0.29 15.15
N ILE A 254 -14.93 0.03 15.40
CA ILE A 254 -15.76 -0.82 14.55
C ILE A 254 -15.97 -0.14 13.21
N ARG A 255 -15.76 -0.90 12.13
CA ARG A 255 -15.99 -0.46 10.76
C ARG A 255 -17.40 -0.82 10.35
N GLU A 256 -18.11 0.15 9.79
CA GLU A 256 -19.40 -0.12 9.15
C GLU A 256 -19.15 -0.85 7.82
N THR A 257 -19.70 -2.05 7.69
CA THR A 257 -19.53 -2.92 6.52
C THR A 257 -20.85 -3.41 5.94
N ASP A 258 -20.84 -3.92 4.70
CA ASP A 258 -22.08 -4.30 4.01
C ASP A 258 -22.58 -5.70 4.39
N VAL A 259 -21.68 -6.67 4.55
CA VAL A 259 -22.01 -8.08 4.87
C VAL A 259 -21.39 -8.47 6.21
N VAL A 260 -22.23 -8.75 7.21
CA VAL A 260 -21.81 -9.09 8.57
C VAL A 260 -22.21 -10.53 8.91
N LEU A 261 -21.31 -11.27 9.54
CA LEU A 261 -21.62 -12.53 10.22
C LEU A 261 -21.53 -12.32 11.73
N ASP A 262 -22.68 -12.45 12.40
CA ASP A 262 -22.82 -12.34 13.85
C ASP A 262 -23.03 -13.74 14.44
N ILE A 263 -21.98 -14.28 15.03
CA ILE A 263 -21.92 -15.64 15.55
C ILE A 263 -22.24 -15.61 17.04
N GLY A 264 -23.12 -16.50 17.52
CA GLY A 264 -23.56 -16.51 18.91
C GLY A 264 -24.41 -15.29 19.26
N CYS A 265 -25.16 -14.76 18.29
CA CYS A 265 -25.93 -13.52 18.40
C CYS A 265 -27.04 -13.54 19.47
N GLY A 266 -27.36 -14.71 20.03
CA GLY A 266 -28.40 -14.84 21.04
C GLY A 266 -29.77 -14.36 20.55
N ILE A 267 -30.53 -13.71 21.44
CA ILE A 267 -31.75 -12.97 21.08
C ILE A 267 -31.50 -11.46 20.93
N LYS A 268 -30.25 -11.02 21.08
CA LYS A 268 -29.82 -9.63 20.96
C LYS A 268 -28.57 -9.54 20.08
N PRO A 269 -28.75 -9.60 18.74
CA PRO A 269 -27.66 -9.47 17.80
C PRO A 269 -26.88 -8.18 17.96
N MET A 270 -25.66 -8.12 17.42
CA MET A 270 -24.83 -6.92 17.42
C MET A 270 -25.63 -5.72 16.88
N ASN A 271 -25.49 -4.58 17.55
CA ASN A 271 -26.29 -3.39 17.30
C ASN A 271 -25.45 -2.11 17.10
N TYR A 272 -24.19 -2.25 16.69
CA TYR A 272 -23.31 -1.12 16.41
C TYR A 272 -23.71 -0.34 15.16
N PHE A 273 -24.21 -1.04 14.13
CA PHE A 273 -24.72 -0.44 12.88
C PHE A 273 -25.67 -1.41 12.17
N ASN A 274 -26.32 -0.98 11.08
CA ASN A 274 -27.22 -1.82 10.29
C ASN A 274 -26.60 -2.17 8.92
N PRO A 275 -26.02 -3.38 8.74
CA PRO A 275 -25.42 -3.79 7.47
C PRO A 275 -26.48 -4.06 6.39
N LYS A 276 -26.06 -4.09 5.13
CA LYS A 276 -26.94 -4.46 4.00
C LYS A 276 -27.38 -5.92 4.06
N LEU A 277 -26.52 -6.79 4.57
CA LEU A 277 -26.82 -8.19 4.88
C LEU A 277 -26.26 -8.53 6.26
N HIS A 278 -27.14 -8.86 7.20
CA HIS A 278 -26.80 -9.33 8.53
C HIS A 278 -27.10 -10.84 8.61
N ILE A 279 -26.06 -11.66 8.68
CA ILE A 279 -26.15 -13.11 8.86
C ILE A 279 -26.01 -13.39 10.36
N MET A 280 -27.08 -13.89 10.98
CA MET A 280 -27.17 -14.19 12.40
C MET A 280 -27.12 -15.70 12.59
N ALA A 281 -26.13 -16.21 13.30
CA ALA A 281 -25.95 -17.63 13.53
C ALA A 281 -25.89 -17.94 15.02
N ASP A 282 -26.72 -18.88 15.48
CA ASP A 282 -26.73 -19.31 16.88
C ASP A 282 -27.12 -20.80 16.98
N PRO A 283 -26.51 -21.60 17.88
CA PRO A 283 -26.85 -23.01 18.05
C PRO A 283 -28.16 -23.23 18.83
N CYS A 284 -28.68 -22.23 19.55
CA CYS A 284 -29.91 -22.35 20.32
C CYS A 284 -31.16 -22.17 19.44
N LYS A 285 -31.90 -23.27 19.24
CA LYS A 285 -33.13 -23.26 18.43
C LYS A 285 -34.18 -22.26 18.91
N GLU A 286 -34.31 -22.07 20.22
CA GLU A 286 -35.29 -21.13 20.78
C GLU A 286 -34.94 -19.68 20.43
N TYR A 287 -33.66 -19.31 20.50
CA TYR A 287 -33.19 -17.99 20.10
C TYR A 287 -33.45 -17.73 18.61
N ILE A 288 -33.13 -18.72 17.76
CA ILE A 288 -33.37 -18.65 16.32
C ILE A 288 -34.85 -18.48 15.98
N ASN A 289 -35.75 -19.19 16.68
CA ASN A 289 -37.19 -19.02 16.47
C ASN A 289 -37.66 -17.60 16.83
N ILE A 290 -37.14 -17.03 17.92
CA ILE A 290 -37.46 -15.66 18.37
C ILE A 290 -36.97 -14.65 17.32
N LEU A 291 -35.71 -14.75 16.89
CA LEU A 291 -35.16 -13.86 15.86
C LEU A 291 -35.93 -13.97 14.55
N THR A 292 -36.28 -15.19 14.13
CA THR A 292 -37.02 -15.45 12.89
C THR A 292 -38.40 -14.79 12.92
N PHE A 293 -39.07 -14.83 14.08
CA PHE A 293 -40.34 -14.15 14.28
C PHE A 293 -40.17 -12.63 14.30
N GLN A 294 -39.18 -12.10 15.04
CA GLN A 294 -38.95 -10.65 15.19
C GLN A 294 -38.56 -9.97 13.88
N HIS A 295 -37.80 -10.66 13.02
CA HIS A 295 -37.32 -10.15 11.74
C HIS A 295 -38.09 -10.70 10.54
N ALA A 296 -39.29 -11.23 10.76
CA ALA A 296 -40.12 -11.77 9.69
C ALA A 296 -40.37 -10.72 8.59
N GLY A 297 -39.90 -11.02 7.37
CA GLY A 297 -40.05 -10.16 6.21
C GLY A 297 -38.91 -9.17 5.96
N ASP A 298 -37.93 -9.06 6.87
CA ASP A 298 -36.71 -8.29 6.63
C ASP A 298 -35.71 -9.10 5.82
N LYS A 299 -35.60 -8.78 4.52
CA LYS A 299 -34.71 -9.47 3.58
C LYS A 299 -33.23 -9.15 3.78
N SER A 300 -32.89 -8.18 4.62
CA SER A 300 -31.51 -7.87 4.99
C SER A 300 -30.99 -8.79 6.09
N LYS A 301 -31.85 -9.64 6.69
CA LYS A 301 -31.49 -10.53 7.79
C LYS A 301 -31.56 -11.99 7.33
N LEU A 302 -30.46 -12.73 7.53
CA LEU A 302 -30.40 -14.16 7.29
C LEU A 302 -30.13 -14.85 8.63
N ILE A 303 -31.09 -15.63 9.11
CA ILE A 303 -31.03 -16.24 10.44
C ILE A 303 -30.82 -17.76 10.28
N LEU A 304 -29.77 -18.29 10.90
CA LEU A 304 -29.30 -19.66 10.69
C LEU A 304 -29.11 -20.39 12.03
N LEU A 305 -29.73 -21.57 12.17
CA LEU A 305 -29.48 -22.48 13.29
C LEU A 305 -28.17 -23.24 13.04
N GLN A 306 -27.06 -22.69 13.52
CA GLN A 306 -25.72 -23.27 13.38
C GLN A 306 -24.80 -22.88 14.53
N ASN A 307 -23.85 -23.77 14.85
CA ASN A 307 -22.73 -23.43 15.72
C ASN A 307 -21.63 -22.67 14.94
N ALA A 308 -20.72 -22.04 15.69
CA ALA A 308 -19.67 -21.18 15.16
C ALA A 308 -18.76 -21.88 14.12
N LEU A 309 -18.25 -23.07 14.42
CA LEU A 309 -17.30 -23.75 13.54
C LEU A 309 -17.97 -24.26 12.25
N SER A 310 -19.19 -24.77 12.33
CA SER A 310 -19.94 -25.26 11.17
C SER A 310 -20.27 -24.12 10.20
N ILE A 311 -20.78 -22.99 10.69
CA ILE A 311 -21.13 -21.88 9.79
C ILE A 311 -19.89 -21.31 9.10
N LEU A 312 -18.77 -21.18 9.82
CA LEU A 312 -17.53 -20.69 9.24
C LEU A 312 -16.99 -21.62 8.14
N LYS A 313 -17.03 -22.94 8.35
CA LYS A 313 -16.60 -23.93 7.35
C LYS A 313 -17.44 -23.92 6.07
N GLU A 314 -18.69 -23.49 6.15
CA GLU A 314 -19.57 -23.33 4.99
C GLU A 314 -19.32 -22.03 4.22
N MET A 315 -18.63 -21.05 4.83
CA MET A 315 -18.29 -19.79 4.19
C MET A 315 -17.01 -19.90 3.36
N ALA A 316 -17.00 -19.21 2.22
CA ALA A 316 -15.82 -19.10 1.37
C ALA A 316 -14.79 -18.13 1.95
N ASP A 317 -13.56 -18.24 1.48
CA ASP A 317 -12.49 -17.31 1.86
C ASP A 317 -12.88 -15.88 1.50
N ASN A 318 -12.65 -14.94 2.42
CA ASN A 318 -12.89 -13.51 2.22
C ASN A 318 -14.34 -13.15 1.79
N SER A 319 -15.32 -13.97 2.16
CA SER A 319 -16.71 -13.80 1.73
C SER A 319 -17.56 -12.92 2.65
N ILE A 320 -17.09 -12.64 3.87
CA ILE A 320 -17.79 -11.83 4.87
C ILE A 320 -16.95 -10.60 5.21
N ASP A 321 -17.55 -9.43 5.30
CA ASP A 321 -16.82 -8.18 5.52
C ASP A 321 -16.33 -8.11 6.96
N SER A 322 -17.26 -8.19 7.91
CA SER A 322 -16.94 -8.24 9.32
C SER A 322 -17.61 -9.41 10.05
N ILE A 323 -16.87 -9.98 11.00
CA ILE A 323 -17.35 -11.07 11.86
C ILE A 323 -17.36 -10.59 13.31
N PHE A 324 -18.47 -10.85 14.01
CA PHE A 324 -18.64 -10.57 15.43
C PHE A 324 -18.79 -11.87 16.22
N LEU A 325 -18.10 -11.94 17.36
CA LEU A 325 -18.24 -12.96 18.40
C LEU A 325 -18.29 -12.23 19.74
N LEU A 326 -19.49 -11.87 20.21
CA LEU A 326 -19.67 -11.11 21.44
C LEU A 326 -20.22 -12.03 22.54
N ASP A 327 -19.43 -12.26 23.59
CA ASP A 327 -19.74 -13.23 24.66
C ASP A 327 -19.99 -14.65 24.11
N VAL A 328 -19.00 -15.19 23.39
CA VAL A 328 -19.13 -16.47 22.67
C VAL A 328 -18.01 -17.43 23.00
N ILE A 329 -16.76 -16.97 22.89
CA ILE A 329 -15.60 -17.87 22.83
C ILE A 329 -15.30 -18.54 24.18
N GLU A 330 -15.75 -17.94 25.29
CA GLU A 330 -15.72 -18.51 26.64
C GLU A 330 -16.64 -19.74 26.82
N HIS A 331 -17.65 -19.88 25.97
CA HIS A 331 -18.58 -21.03 25.96
C HIS A 331 -18.06 -22.20 25.13
N ILE A 332 -16.87 -22.07 24.55
CA ILE A 332 -16.29 -23.03 23.62
C ILE A 332 -15.02 -23.61 24.24
N ASP A 333 -14.76 -24.89 24.01
CA ASP A 333 -13.49 -25.51 24.39
C ASP A 333 -12.32 -24.73 23.78
N LYS A 334 -11.21 -24.63 24.53
CA LYS A 334 -10.08 -23.78 24.14
C LYS A 334 -9.48 -24.19 22.79
N GLU A 335 -9.35 -25.49 22.51
CA GLU A 335 -8.82 -25.97 21.23
C GLU A 335 -9.76 -25.69 20.06
N GLU A 336 -11.06 -25.80 20.29
CA GLU A 336 -12.07 -25.45 19.29
C GLU A 336 -12.14 -23.94 19.06
N GLY A 337 -12.01 -23.13 20.11
CA GLY A 337 -11.92 -21.68 20.02
C GLY A 337 -10.77 -21.21 19.13
N PHE A 338 -9.59 -21.83 19.22
CA PHE A 338 -8.48 -21.52 18.30
C PHE A 338 -8.79 -21.86 16.84
N LYS A 339 -9.51 -22.96 16.58
CA LYS A 339 -9.97 -23.31 15.23
C LYS A 339 -10.96 -22.28 14.69
N ILE A 340 -11.86 -21.81 15.54
CA ILE A 340 -12.83 -20.75 15.19
C ILE A 340 -12.10 -19.46 14.84
N ILE A 341 -11.13 -19.02 15.66
CA ILE A 341 -10.33 -17.83 15.36
C ILE A 341 -9.66 -17.97 13.99
N ALA A 342 -9.00 -19.09 13.71
CA ALA A 342 -8.35 -19.34 12.41
C ALA A 342 -9.34 -19.30 11.24
N GLU A 343 -10.53 -19.88 11.41
CA GLU A 343 -11.58 -19.85 10.39
C GLU A 343 -12.19 -18.46 10.22
N CYS A 344 -12.34 -17.67 11.29
CA CYS A 344 -12.71 -16.27 11.19
C CYS A 344 -11.68 -15.50 10.37
N GLU A 345 -10.38 -15.72 10.61
CA GLU A 345 -9.30 -15.11 9.83
C GLU A 345 -9.29 -15.56 8.37
N ARG A 346 -9.80 -16.75 8.02
CA ARG A 346 -9.99 -17.18 6.63
C ARG A 346 -11.18 -16.47 5.97
N VAL A 347 -12.31 -16.41 6.66
CA VAL A 347 -13.61 -15.96 6.13
C VAL A 347 -13.74 -14.43 6.08
N ALA A 348 -13.27 -13.73 7.11
CA ALA A 348 -13.40 -12.26 7.19
C ALA A 348 -12.51 -11.56 6.18
N ARG A 349 -13.01 -10.56 5.46
CA ARG A 349 -12.21 -9.77 4.52
C ARG A 349 -11.78 -8.40 5.02
N GLU A 350 -12.47 -7.83 6.02
CA GLU A 350 -12.19 -6.48 6.52
C GLU A 350 -11.95 -6.44 8.04
N GLN A 351 -12.79 -7.06 8.87
CA GLN A 351 -12.64 -6.96 10.33
C GLN A 351 -13.17 -8.19 11.10
N ILE A 352 -12.52 -8.55 12.21
CA ILE A 352 -13.07 -9.48 13.21
C ILE A 352 -13.09 -8.77 14.57
N ILE A 353 -14.18 -8.94 15.31
CA ILE A 353 -14.39 -8.38 16.64
C ILE A 353 -14.78 -9.52 17.57
N ILE A 354 -13.95 -9.76 18.58
CA ILE A 354 -14.22 -10.72 19.65
C ILE A 354 -14.33 -9.96 20.96
N PHE A 355 -15.38 -10.20 21.73
CA PHE A 355 -15.52 -9.72 23.10
C PHE A 355 -15.69 -10.90 24.03
N THR A 356 -14.96 -10.90 25.16
CA THR A 356 -15.00 -11.98 26.14
C THR A 356 -14.46 -11.51 27.49
N PRO A 357 -14.81 -12.17 28.62
CA PRO A 357 -14.21 -11.90 29.92
C PRO A 357 -12.68 -12.06 29.93
N LEU A 358 -12.02 -11.27 30.77
CA LEU A 358 -10.56 -11.34 30.97
C LEU A 358 -10.22 -12.47 31.93
N GLY A 359 -9.61 -13.53 31.39
CA GLY A 359 -9.32 -14.78 32.09
C GLY A 359 -10.51 -15.73 32.06
N PHE A 360 -10.56 -16.64 33.04
CA PHE A 360 -11.71 -17.52 33.23
C PHE A 360 -12.66 -16.91 34.26
N MET A 361 -13.83 -16.45 33.81
CA MET A 361 -14.93 -16.03 34.68
C MET A 361 -15.90 -17.21 34.84
N PRO A 362 -16.04 -17.83 36.03
CA PRO A 362 -16.95 -18.96 36.22
C PRO A 362 -18.41 -18.55 36.03
N GLN A 363 -19.13 -19.29 35.20
CA GLN A 363 -20.57 -19.18 35.03
C GLN A 363 -21.16 -20.58 34.88
N HIS A 364 -22.01 -20.98 35.81
CA HIS A 364 -22.62 -22.31 35.86
C HIS A 364 -24.10 -22.24 35.50
N ILE A 365 -24.59 -23.33 34.91
CA ILE A 365 -25.99 -23.49 34.53
C ILE A 365 -26.81 -23.71 35.80
N ASP A 366 -27.94 -23.00 35.94
CA ASP A 366 -28.93 -23.31 36.98
C ASP A 366 -29.57 -24.69 36.72
N LYS A 367 -30.00 -25.38 37.77
CA LYS A 367 -30.46 -26.79 37.70
C LYS A 367 -31.56 -27.06 36.68
N ASP A 368 -32.31 -26.03 36.30
CA ASP A 368 -33.46 -26.12 35.40
C ASP A 368 -33.10 -25.88 33.92
N GLY A 369 -31.84 -25.56 33.60
CA GLY A 369 -31.37 -25.33 32.23
C GLY A 369 -31.84 -24.01 31.61
N ILE A 370 -32.45 -23.14 32.44
CA ILE A 370 -32.93 -21.82 32.05
C ILE A 370 -31.79 -20.80 32.11
N ASP A 371 -31.64 -20.00 31.07
CA ASP A 371 -30.66 -18.91 30.99
C ASP A 371 -31.19 -17.59 31.58
N ALA A 372 -30.35 -16.55 31.60
CA ALA A 372 -30.70 -15.22 32.09
C ALA A 372 -31.82 -14.52 31.28
N TRP A 373 -32.17 -15.02 30.09
CA TRP A 373 -33.30 -14.56 29.28
C TRP A 373 -34.62 -15.28 29.63
N GLY A 374 -34.58 -16.27 30.52
CA GLY A 374 -35.73 -17.10 30.85
C GLY A 374 -36.03 -18.15 29.79
N LEU A 375 -35.04 -18.53 28.97
CA LEU A 375 -35.18 -19.47 27.86
C LEU A 375 -34.36 -20.75 28.10
N ASN A 376 -34.55 -21.78 27.26
CA ASN A 376 -33.89 -23.08 27.40
C ASN A 376 -32.46 -23.10 26.80
N GLY A 377 -31.77 -21.96 26.79
CA GLY A 377 -30.42 -21.81 26.24
C GLY A 377 -29.30 -22.05 27.27
N GLY A 378 -29.62 -22.35 28.53
CA GLY A 378 -28.64 -22.38 29.63
C GLY A 378 -27.41 -23.25 29.37
N THR A 379 -27.59 -24.40 28.69
CA THR A 379 -26.45 -25.28 28.30
C THR A 379 -25.41 -24.61 27.41
N PHE A 380 -25.81 -23.65 26.58
CA PHE A 380 -24.92 -22.87 25.72
C PHE A 380 -24.31 -21.65 26.41
N GLN A 381 -24.71 -21.35 27.65
CA GLN A 381 -24.28 -20.17 28.40
C GLN A 381 -23.27 -20.50 29.51
N GLN A 382 -22.88 -21.78 29.66
CA GLN A 382 -21.83 -22.18 30.59
C GLN A 382 -20.47 -21.68 30.10
N HIS A 383 -19.68 -21.08 30.99
CA HIS A 383 -18.29 -20.75 30.66
C HIS A 383 -17.43 -22.00 30.88
N ILE A 384 -16.74 -22.45 29.83
CA ILE A 384 -15.91 -23.66 29.86
C ILE A 384 -14.45 -23.39 29.49
N SER A 385 -14.13 -22.19 29.01
CA SER A 385 -12.76 -21.73 28.77
C SER A 385 -12.57 -20.27 29.20
N GLY A 386 -11.32 -19.88 29.45
CA GLY A 386 -10.95 -18.51 29.80
C GLY A 386 -9.95 -17.96 28.81
N TRP A 387 -10.02 -16.66 28.52
CA TRP A 387 -9.24 -16.01 27.46
C TRP A 387 -8.47 -14.80 27.95
N THR A 388 -7.26 -14.63 27.43
CA THR A 388 -6.38 -13.51 27.75
C THR A 388 -5.82 -12.90 26.47
N PRO A 389 -5.35 -11.65 26.51
CA PRO A 389 -4.62 -11.03 25.39
C PRO A 389 -3.48 -11.89 24.83
N ALA A 390 -2.83 -12.70 25.67
CA ALA A 390 -1.74 -13.59 25.28
C ALA A 390 -2.16 -14.78 24.41
N ASP A 391 -3.46 -15.09 24.33
CA ASP A 391 -3.99 -16.15 23.46
C ASP A 391 -4.08 -15.72 21.99
N PHE A 392 -3.85 -14.45 21.68
CA PHE A 392 -3.95 -13.89 20.33
C PHE A 392 -2.56 -13.49 19.82
N ASP A 393 -2.35 -13.58 18.51
CA ASP A 393 -1.10 -13.13 17.91
C ASP A 393 -0.97 -11.59 17.84
N SER A 394 0.21 -11.11 17.45
CA SER A 394 0.57 -9.69 17.44
C SER A 394 -0.24 -8.83 16.47
N ALA A 395 -0.94 -9.41 15.49
CA ALA A 395 -1.71 -8.63 14.54
C ALA A 395 -3.14 -8.33 15.02
N TRP A 396 -3.54 -8.84 16.20
CA TRP A 396 -4.74 -8.42 16.91
C TRP A 396 -4.49 -7.18 17.78
N SER A 397 -5.52 -6.36 17.97
CA SER A 397 -5.54 -5.23 18.91
C SER A 397 -6.41 -5.55 20.11
N MET A 398 -5.89 -5.33 21.31
CA MET A 398 -6.50 -5.69 22.59
C MET A 398 -6.97 -4.44 23.32
N HIS A 399 -8.24 -4.40 23.68
CA HIS A 399 -8.84 -3.27 24.38
C HIS A 399 -9.44 -3.76 25.69
N ILE A 400 -8.74 -3.49 26.79
CA ILE A 400 -8.88 -4.20 28.06
C ILE A 400 -9.46 -3.27 29.13
N CYS A 401 -10.44 -3.75 29.87
CA CYS A 401 -10.87 -3.13 31.13
C CYS A 401 -10.76 -4.17 32.25
N LYS A 402 -9.92 -3.88 33.26
CA LYS A 402 -9.64 -4.85 34.34
C LYS A 402 -10.81 -5.05 35.30
N GLU A 403 -11.71 -4.08 35.38
CA GLU A 403 -12.92 -4.12 36.19
C GLU A 403 -14.11 -3.81 35.29
N PHE A 404 -14.79 -4.86 34.82
CA PHE A 404 -15.90 -4.75 33.88
C PHE A 404 -17.19 -5.36 34.43
N HIS A 405 -17.16 -6.62 34.83
CA HIS A 405 -18.30 -7.33 35.39
C HIS A 405 -18.32 -7.17 36.91
N HIS A 406 -19.32 -6.44 37.43
CA HIS A 406 -19.56 -6.31 38.88
C HIS A 406 -20.65 -7.25 39.40
N ALA A 407 -21.38 -7.91 38.50
CA ALA A 407 -22.44 -8.86 38.80
C ALA A 407 -22.36 -10.09 37.89
N ASP A 408 -22.90 -11.22 38.35
CA ASP A 408 -23.07 -12.44 37.56
C ASP A 408 -24.24 -12.33 36.57
N ALA A 409 -24.47 -13.38 35.78
CA ALA A 409 -25.57 -13.44 34.81
C ALA A 409 -26.97 -13.31 35.43
N ASN A 410 -27.11 -13.60 36.73
CA ASN A 410 -28.35 -13.49 37.49
C ASN A 410 -28.50 -12.11 38.17
N GLY A 411 -27.54 -11.21 37.99
CA GLY A 411 -27.52 -9.87 38.58
C GLY A 411 -27.04 -9.81 40.04
N ASN A 412 -26.51 -10.91 40.59
CA ASN A 412 -25.93 -10.91 41.93
C ASN A 412 -24.54 -10.29 41.92
N ALA A 413 -24.23 -9.48 42.93
CA ALA A 413 -22.93 -8.83 43.04
C ALA A 413 -21.77 -9.85 43.19
N LEU A 414 -20.71 -9.65 42.42
CA LEU A 414 -19.50 -10.47 42.50
C LEU A 414 -18.59 -9.99 43.65
N PRO A 415 -17.93 -10.90 44.39
CA PRO A 415 -16.99 -10.54 45.45
C PRO A 415 -15.81 -9.70 44.95
N THR A 416 -15.43 -9.90 43.69
CA THR A 416 -14.36 -9.17 43.01
C THR A 416 -14.78 -8.97 41.56
N PRO A 417 -14.66 -7.75 40.99
CA PRO A 417 -15.01 -7.53 39.60
C PRO A 417 -14.12 -8.36 38.68
N PHE A 418 -14.71 -8.92 37.62
CA PHE A 418 -13.96 -9.54 36.53
C PHE A 418 -13.69 -8.51 35.43
N GLY A 419 -12.52 -8.59 34.80
CA GLY A 419 -12.23 -7.78 33.62
C GLY A 419 -12.91 -8.33 32.37
N ALA A 420 -12.83 -7.57 31.29
CA ALA A 420 -13.20 -8.00 29.95
C ALA A 420 -12.29 -7.32 28.92
N PHE A 421 -12.23 -7.88 27.72
CA PHE A 421 -11.51 -7.24 26.64
C PHE A 421 -12.17 -7.48 25.28
N PHE A 422 -11.96 -6.54 24.38
CA PHE A 422 -12.18 -6.74 22.95
C PHE A 422 -10.85 -7.09 22.28
N ALA A 423 -10.85 -8.13 21.45
CA ALA A 423 -9.81 -8.41 20.48
C ALA A 423 -10.31 -8.04 19.09
N ILE A 424 -9.65 -7.09 18.42
CA ILE A 424 -10.01 -6.59 17.10
C ILE A 424 -8.92 -6.94 16.10
N ARG A 425 -9.29 -7.58 14.98
CA ARG A 425 -8.40 -7.87 13.86
C ARG A 425 -8.87 -7.12 12.63
N ASN A 426 -8.01 -6.27 12.07
CA ASN A 426 -8.30 -5.57 10.81
C ASN A 426 -7.52 -6.22 9.65
N PHE A 427 -8.18 -6.42 8.52
CA PHE A 427 -7.57 -6.93 7.30
C PHE A 427 -7.58 -5.86 6.22
N GLU A 428 -6.38 -5.42 5.81
CA GLU A 428 -6.23 -4.42 4.76
C GLU A 428 -5.82 -5.03 3.42
N GLN A 429 -5.35 -6.29 3.41
CA GLN A 429 -4.61 -6.87 2.28
C GLN A 429 -5.36 -7.98 1.53
N LYS A 430 -6.60 -8.30 1.93
CA LYS A 430 -7.34 -9.40 1.31
C LYS A 430 -7.88 -8.99 -0.06
N SER A 431 -7.51 -9.77 -1.07
CA SER A 431 -7.97 -9.63 -2.46
C SER A 431 -9.49 -9.75 -2.52
N ILE A 432 -10.17 -8.65 -2.88
CA ILE A 432 -11.61 -8.63 -3.08
C ILE A 432 -11.90 -9.06 -4.52
N ILE A 433 -12.48 -10.24 -4.69
CA ILE A 433 -12.96 -10.68 -6.00
C ILE A 433 -14.12 -9.77 -6.40
N LYS A 434 -13.88 -8.89 -7.38
CA LYS A 434 -14.93 -8.04 -7.92
C LYS A 434 -15.96 -8.91 -8.66
N PRO A 435 -17.27 -8.75 -8.39
CA PRO A 435 -18.29 -9.47 -9.14
C PRO A 435 -18.15 -9.14 -10.63
N LYS A 436 -18.05 -10.18 -11.45
CA LYS A 436 -18.03 -10.04 -12.91
C LYS A 436 -19.33 -9.41 -13.37
N LYS A 437 -19.29 -8.57 -14.42
CA LYS A 437 -20.53 -8.00 -14.95
C LYS A 437 -21.38 -9.13 -15.51
N ILE A 438 -22.71 -8.95 -15.49
CA ILE A 438 -23.64 -9.91 -16.10
C ILE A 438 -23.27 -10.19 -17.57
N SER A 439 -22.73 -9.19 -18.28
CA SER A 439 -22.20 -9.32 -19.65
C SER A 439 -21.06 -10.33 -19.77
N ASP A 440 -20.25 -10.45 -18.71
CA ASP A 440 -19.04 -11.27 -18.67
C ASP A 440 -19.34 -12.68 -18.15
N LEU A 441 -20.50 -12.86 -17.49
CA LEU A 441 -21.01 -14.14 -17.00
C LEU A 441 -21.98 -14.80 -17.97
N ARG A 442 -22.71 -14.00 -18.77
CA ARG A 442 -23.73 -14.49 -19.68
C ARG A 442 -23.09 -15.16 -20.88
N ILE A 443 -22.95 -16.48 -20.81
CA ILE A 443 -22.71 -17.30 -21.98
C ILE A 443 -24.00 -17.26 -22.82
N PRO A 444 -23.96 -16.80 -24.10
CA PRO A 444 -25.13 -16.85 -24.97
C PRO A 444 -25.60 -18.30 -25.10
N PHE A 445 -26.90 -18.54 -24.99
CA PHE A 445 -27.46 -19.86 -25.31
C PHE A 445 -27.08 -20.26 -26.75
N PHE A 446 -26.99 -21.57 -27.05
CA PHE A 446 -26.65 -22.06 -28.40
C PHE A 446 -27.47 -21.39 -29.51
N SER A 447 -28.76 -21.11 -29.26
CA SER A 447 -29.66 -20.41 -30.19
C SER A 447 -29.31 -18.94 -30.45
N ALA A 448 -28.48 -18.32 -29.62
CA ALA A 448 -28.05 -16.92 -29.74
C ALA A 448 -26.65 -16.78 -30.39
N TYR A 449 -25.92 -17.87 -30.60
CA TYR A 449 -24.56 -17.84 -31.15
C TYR A 449 -24.53 -17.39 -32.62
N GLU A 450 -25.40 -17.96 -33.46
CA GLU A 450 -25.50 -17.58 -34.87
C GLU A 450 -25.91 -16.11 -35.03
N THR A 451 -26.90 -15.66 -34.26
CA THR A 451 -27.33 -14.26 -34.24
C THR A 451 -26.21 -13.31 -33.84
N HIS A 452 -25.38 -13.69 -32.87
CA HIS A 452 -24.23 -12.88 -32.44
C HIS A 452 -23.14 -12.81 -33.51
N LYS A 453 -22.85 -13.94 -34.18
CA LYS A 453 -21.92 -13.99 -35.33
C LYS A 453 -22.39 -13.08 -36.46
N TYR A 454 -23.65 -13.19 -36.87
CA TYR A 454 -24.22 -12.36 -37.93
C TYR A 454 -24.26 -10.87 -37.59
N TYR A 455 -24.43 -10.53 -36.31
CA TYR A 455 -24.39 -9.15 -35.84
C TYR A 455 -23.01 -8.51 -36.04
N HIS A 456 -21.94 -9.22 -35.63
CA HIS A 456 -20.56 -8.72 -35.78
C HIS A 456 -20.12 -8.64 -37.24
N GLU A 457 -20.47 -9.63 -38.07
CA GLU A 457 -20.22 -9.58 -39.52
C GLU A 457 -20.92 -8.38 -40.18
N ASN A 458 -22.17 -8.10 -39.80
CA ASN A 458 -22.90 -6.93 -40.28
C ASN A 458 -22.25 -5.61 -39.85
N LEU A 459 -21.76 -5.53 -38.61
CA LEU A 459 -21.11 -4.33 -38.10
C LEU A 459 -19.85 -4.00 -38.91
N SER A 460 -19.00 -5.01 -39.14
CA SER A 460 -17.77 -4.89 -39.95
C SER A 460 -18.08 -4.48 -41.39
N LEU A 461 -19.11 -5.07 -42.00
CA LEU A 461 -19.53 -4.72 -43.36
C LEU A 461 -20.03 -3.27 -43.47
N ARG A 462 -20.77 -2.79 -42.45
CA ARG A 462 -21.26 -1.40 -42.41
C ARG A 462 -20.12 -0.40 -42.31
N THR A 463 -19.14 -0.66 -41.44
CA THR A 463 -17.96 0.20 -41.30
C THR A 463 -17.14 0.25 -42.59
N HIS A 464 -16.94 -0.91 -43.23
CA HIS A 464 -16.24 -0.97 -44.52
C HIS A 464 -16.98 -0.21 -45.63
N HIS A 465 -18.32 -0.35 -45.70
CA HIS A 465 -19.15 0.39 -46.65
C HIS A 465 -19.08 1.91 -46.43
N GLN A 466 -19.10 2.38 -45.18
CA GLN A 466 -18.95 3.81 -44.88
C GLN A 466 -17.59 4.35 -45.33
N SER A 467 -16.52 3.58 -45.12
CA SER A 467 -15.18 3.93 -45.60
C SER A 467 -15.13 4.08 -47.13
N LEU A 468 -15.67 3.10 -47.85
CA LEU A 468 -15.73 3.15 -49.32
C LEU A 468 -16.57 4.32 -49.84
N GLN A 469 -17.68 4.65 -49.18
CA GLN A 469 -18.49 5.81 -49.55
C GLN A 469 -17.74 7.14 -49.39
N ALA A 470 -16.95 7.28 -48.33
CA ALA A 470 -16.11 8.46 -48.12
C ALA A 470 -15.03 8.58 -49.21
N GLU A 471 -14.40 7.46 -49.58
CA GLU A 471 -13.39 7.43 -50.65
C GLU A 471 -13.98 7.78 -52.03
N ILE A 472 -15.17 7.26 -52.36
CA ILE A 472 -15.89 7.61 -53.58
C ILE A 472 -16.21 9.12 -53.63
N GLN A 473 -16.69 9.71 -52.53
CA GLN A 473 -16.94 11.15 -52.47
C GLN A 473 -15.67 11.98 -52.70
N GLN A 474 -14.55 11.56 -52.12
CA GLN A 474 -13.27 12.24 -52.31
C GLN A 474 -12.79 12.16 -53.76
N LEU A 475 -12.92 10.99 -54.40
CA LEU A 475 -12.57 10.82 -55.81
C LEU A 475 -13.48 11.66 -56.73
N GLN A 476 -14.78 11.73 -56.45
CA GLN A 476 -15.71 12.59 -57.19
C GLN A 476 -15.34 14.07 -57.06
N PHE A 477 -14.95 14.52 -55.87
CA PHE A 477 -14.45 15.88 -55.65
C PHE A 477 -13.18 16.15 -56.47
N ASN A 478 -12.21 15.24 -56.45
CA ASN A 478 -10.97 15.36 -57.21
C ASN A 478 -11.23 15.43 -58.73
N ILE A 479 -12.13 14.59 -59.26
CA ILE A 479 -12.53 14.62 -60.67
C ILE A 479 -13.15 15.98 -61.03
N CYS A 480 -13.99 16.55 -60.16
CA CYS A 480 -14.58 17.87 -60.37
C CYS A 480 -13.50 18.97 -60.47
N GLN A 481 -12.53 18.96 -59.55
CA GLN A 481 -11.41 19.91 -59.54
C GLN A 481 -10.55 19.80 -60.80
N LEU A 482 -10.27 18.57 -61.25
CA LEU A 482 -9.51 18.34 -62.49
C LEU A 482 -10.26 18.84 -63.74
N ARG A 483 -11.59 18.66 -63.80
CA ARG A 483 -12.41 19.21 -64.90
C ARG A 483 -12.37 20.74 -64.93
N LEU A 484 -12.45 21.39 -63.77
CA LEU A 484 -12.37 22.86 -63.67
C LEU A 484 -11.03 23.38 -64.20
N ARG A 485 -9.90 22.77 -63.76
CA ARG A 485 -8.57 23.12 -64.27
C ARG A 485 -8.44 22.86 -65.77
N GLY A 486 -8.99 21.76 -66.28
CA GLY A 486 -9.03 21.46 -67.71
C GLY A 486 -9.67 22.58 -68.53
N ASN A 487 -10.84 23.07 -68.09
CA ASN A 487 -11.54 24.20 -68.73
C ASN A 487 -10.72 25.50 -68.68
N GLU A 488 -9.98 25.76 -67.59
CA GLU A 488 -9.09 26.91 -67.48
C GLU A 488 -7.93 26.83 -68.47
N TYR A 489 -7.31 25.65 -68.61
CA TYR A 489 -6.23 25.42 -69.57
C TYR A 489 -6.71 25.57 -71.02
N GLU A 490 -7.90 25.08 -71.38
CA GLU A 490 -8.48 25.29 -72.71
C GLU A 490 -8.68 26.78 -73.02
N LYS A 491 -9.19 27.54 -72.06
CA LYS A 491 -9.39 29.00 -72.19
C LYS A 491 -8.05 29.74 -72.37
N LEU A 492 -7.02 29.35 -71.64
CA LEU A 492 -5.68 29.91 -71.78
C LEU A 492 -5.08 29.59 -73.16
N ALA A 493 -5.25 28.37 -73.64
CA ALA A 493 -4.79 27.95 -74.97
C ALA A 493 -5.47 28.77 -76.09
N GLN A 494 -6.78 29.00 -75.99
CA GLN A 494 -7.50 29.88 -76.93
C GLN A 494 -6.96 31.32 -76.89
N ASN A 495 -6.74 31.88 -75.70
CA ASN A 495 -6.19 33.23 -75.56
C ASN A 495 -4.78 33.35 -76.17
N LEU A 496 -3.91 32.34 -75.95
CA LEU A 496 -2.58 32.30 -76.55
C LEU A 496 -2.64 32.18 -78.08
N GLN A 497 -3.56 31.37 -78.60
CA GLN A 497 -3.79 31.24 -80.04
C GLN A 497 -4.22 32.58 -80.67
N THR A 498 -5.13 33.30 -80.01
CA THR A 498 -5.56 34.64 -80.43
C THR A 498 -4.40 35.62 -80.40
N ALA A 499 -3.63 35.67 -79.30
CA ALA A 499 -2.48 36.56 -79.15
C ALA A 499 -1.38 36.27 -80.20
N TYR A 500 -1.12 34.99 -80.51
CA TYR A 500 -0.20 34.58 -81.56
C TYR A 500 -0.66 35.06 -82.95
N THR A 501 -1.95 34.94 -83.23
CA THR A 501 -2.56 35.40 -84.49
C THR A 501 -2.45 36.92 -84.63
N ASP A 502 -2.70 37.67 -83.56
CA ASP A 502 -2.54 39.13 -83.53
C ASP A 502 -1.09 39.56 -83.75
N LEU A 503 -0.13 38.83 -83.17
CA LEU A 503 1.30 39.11 -83.34
C LEU A 503 1.75 38.91 -84.79
N LEU A 504 1.26 37.87 -85.46
CA LEU A 504 1.49 37.64 -86.89
C LEU A 504 0.91 38.76 -87.75
N ASN A 505 -0.32 39.21 -87.45
CA ASN A 505 -0.98 40.33 -88.12
C ASN A 505 -0.24 41.66 -87.90
N THR A 506 0.38 41.86 -86.74
CA THR A 506 1.14 43.07 -86.45
C THR A 506 2.48 43.10 -87.19
N ARG A 507 3.14 41.95 -87.34
CA ARG A 507 4.37 41.80 -88.15
C ARG A 507 4.09 42.03 -89.63
N SER A 508 2.99 41.51 -90.16
CA SER A 508 2.59 41.77 -91.55
C SER A 508 2.22 43.24 -91.78
N LEU A 509 1.55 43.91 -90.84
CA LEU A 509 1.29 45.36 -90.90
C LEU A 509 2.56 46.22 -90.88
N ARG A 510 3.58 45.86 -90.07
CA ARG A 510 4.89 46.55 -90.08
C ARG A 510 5.62 46.37 -91.41
N LEU A 511 5.58 45.15 -91.97
CA LEU A 511 6.14 44.87 -93.29
C LEU A 511 5.44 45.66 -94.41
N ILE A 512 4.10 45.75 -94.36
CA ILE A 512 3.30 46.53 -95.32
C ILE A 512 3.60 48.04 -95.20
N ARG A 513 3.75 48.59 -93.98
CA ARG A 513 4.14 50.00 -93.78
C ARG A 513 5.56 50.27 -94.29
N PHE A 514 6.49 49.34 -94.08
CA PHE A 514 7.85 49.43 -94.60
C PHE A 514 7.85 49.43 -96.15
N ILE A 515 7.12 48.51 -96.78
CA ILE A 515 6.97 48.45 -98.24
C ILE A 515 6.33 49.73 -98.79
N LYS A 516 5.27 50.25 -98.17
CA LYS A 516 4.66 51.55 -98.57
C LYS A 516 5.62 52.72 -98.45
N LYS A 517 6.49 52.74 -97.42
CA LYS A 517 7.52 53.77 -97.25
C LYS A 517 8.59 53.67 -98.35
N CYS A 518 9.02 52.46 -98.71
CA CYS A 518 9.94 52.23 -99.83
C CYS A 518 9.33 52.63 -101.18
N LEU A 519 8.07 52.28 -101.44
CA LEU A 519 7.36 52.64 -102.67
C LEU A 519 7.07 54.16 -102.76
N GLY A 520 6.80 54.83 -101.64
CA GLY A 520 6.64 56.28 -101.58
C GLY A 520 7.95 57.04 -101.84
N LEU A 521 9.09 56.49 -101.42
CA LEU A 521 10.41 57.03 -101.75
C LEU A 521 10.76 56.83 -103.24
N GLN A 522 10.34 55.73 -103.85
CA GLN A 522 10.47 55.52 -105.30
C GLN A 522 9.63 56.51 -106.14
N ARG A 523 8.39 56.80 -105.74
CA ARG A 523 7.56 57.81 -106.45
C ARG A 523 8.13 59.23 -106.34
N ARG A 524 8.62 59.64 -105.17
CA ARG A 524 9.29 60.95 -105.01
C ARG A 524 10.56 61.10 -105.85
N ASN A 525 11.31 60.00 -106.05
CA ASN A 525 12.48 60.02 -106.93
C ASN A 525 12.12 60.02 -108.43
N GLN A 526 10.92 59.56 -108.82
CA GLN A 526 10.44 59.66 -110.21
C GLN A 526 9.80 61.03 -110.51
N GLU A 527 9.19 61.70 -109.53
CA GLU A 527 8.63 63.05 -109.66
C GLU A 527 9.69 64.18 -109.58
N MET A 528 10.92 63.90 -109.14
CA MET A 528 12.07 64.83 -109.23
C MET A 528 12.94 64.61 -110.49
N ALA A 529 12.56 63.68 -111.37
CA ALA A 529 13.28 63.33 -112.61
C ALA A 529 12.46 63.62 -113.89
N LEU A 530 11.38 64.39 -113.75
CA LEU A 530 10.58 65.05 -114.80
C LEU A 530 10.44 66.52 -114.39
#